data_AF-A0A250JP02-F1
#
_entry.id   AF-A0A250JP02-F1
#
_cell.length_a   1.000
_cell.length_b   1.000
_cell.length_c   1.000
_cell.angle_alpha   90.00
_cell.angle_beta   90.00
_cell.angle_gamma   90.00
#
_symmetry.space_group_name_H-M   'P 1'
#
loop_
_entity.id
_entity.type
_entity.pdbx_description
1 polymer ?
#
loop_
_entity_poly.entity_id
_entity_poly.type
_entity_poly.pdbx_seq_one_letter_code
_entity_poly.pdbx_strand_id
1 'polypeptide(L)'
;MSKKKKDTGHFGDAELNDLHLIVKNTTEGGACLTGHTGDFSDFKNKVSCNYRYQAYEQADTHGEIKERLHRYNEHPPERRLQTSAYRANKGGMTPDRYCAHLDIPEPGDWDIGGPRRAIKRKTFAKGKVRIPAGYNFTQDTWPYWNNAHHLIPKGTLDSVIQEQEAKVSNMIQKALLKAKYNINHKKNMLMIPQDREVAALLNLPRHIQLKDDDTKSLPASCTNHPIYNLLVSEMTDGLSSIVDDYKKICVQAADREEHEIPDVELDKARLERLSTKLLEIILSWGRPEGAGPSLDKKANKAIQSDL
;
A
#
# COMPACT_ATOMS: atom_id res chain seq x y z
N MET A 1 -6.20 -14.24 -34.13
CA MET A 1 -6.72 -13.72 -32.84
C MET A 1 -5.80 -14.21 -31.72
N SER A 2 -4.85 -13.37 -31.29
CA SER A 2 -3.93 -13.73 -30.20
C SER A 2 -4.66 -13.57 -28.86
N LYS A 3 -4.85 -14.68 -28.13
CA LYS A 3 -5.32 -14.65 -26.74
C LYS A 3 -4.28 -13.89 -25.93
N LYS A 4 -4.62 -12.67 -25.48
CA LYS A 4 -3.87 -11.98 -24.42
C LYS A 4 -3.77 -12.93 -23.22
N LYS A 5 -2.57 -13.45 -22.95
CA LYS A 5 -2.26 -14.08 -21.66
C LYS A 5 -2.59 -13.04 -20.59
N LYS A 6 -3.49 -13.38 -19.67
CA LYS A 6 -3.67 -12.62 -18.44
C LYS A 6 -2.33 -12.63 -17.72
N ASP A 7 -1.92 -11.47 -17.27
CA ASP A 7 -0.72 -11.28 -16.48
C ASP A 7 -0.85 -12.08 -15.18
N THR A 8 -0.28 -13.28 -15.15
CA THR A 8 -0.21 -14.13 -13.97
C THR A 8 1.05 -13.69 -13.24
N GLY A 9 0.90 -12.72 -12.34
CA GLY A 9 2.00 -12.09 -11.60
C GLY A 9 2.83 -13.09 -10.81
N HIS A 10 3.82 -13.70 -11.46
CA HIS A 10 4.67 -14.73 -10.92
C HIS A 10 6.09 -14.19 -10.85
N PHE A 11 6.66 -14.18 -9.65
CA PHE A 11 8.10 -14.06 -9.48
C PHE A 11 8.72 -15.47 -9.48
N GLY A 12 9.80 -15.62 -10.25
CA GLY A 12 10.66 -16.82 -10.37
C GLY A 12 10.06 -18.04 -11.09
N ASP A 13 10.63 -19.23 -10.82
CA ASP A 13 10.38 -20.48 -11.55
C ASP A 13 8.95 -21.06 -11.37
N ALA A 14 8.63 -22.11 -12.14
CA ALA A 14 7.30 -22.71 -12.10
C ALA A 14 6.90 -23.26 -10.71
N GLU A 15 7.87 -23.65 -9.87
CA GLU A 15 7.62 -24.17 -8.52
C GLU A 15 7.11 -23.08 -7.58
N LEU A 16 7.49 -21.82 -7.79
CA LEU A 16 6.96 -20.70 -7.00
C LEU A 16 5.46 -20.50 -7.21
N ASN A 17 4.92 -20.90 -8.36
CA ASN A 17 3.49 -20.84 -8.63
C ASN A 17 2.71 -21.84 -7.77
N ASP A 18 3.31 -23.00 -7.48
CA ASP A 18 2.71 -24.03 -6.64
C ASP A 18 2.73 -23.63 -5.15
N LEU A 19 3.64 -22.73 -4.77
CA LEU A 19 3.74 -22.20 -3.41
C LEU A 19 2.85 -20.97 -3.17
N HIS A 20 2.36 -20.31 -4.22
CA HIS A 20 1.38 -19.23 -4.11
C HIS A 20 0.03 -19.78 -3.66
N LEU A 21 -0.50 -19.25 -2.55
CA LEU A 21 -1.72 -19.75 -1.92
C LEU A 21 -2.76 -18.65 -1.77
N ILE A 22 -3.89 -18.82 -2.46
CA ILE A 22 -5.08 -17.98 -2.34
C ILE A 22 -6.11 -18.67 -1.46
N VAL A 23 -6.49 -18.03 -0.35
CA VAL A 23 -7.57 -18.50 0.53
C VAL A 23 -8.76 -17.57 0.38
N LYS A 24 -9.96 -18.14 0.21
CA LYS A 24 -11.20 -17.39 -0.02
C LYS A 24 -11.85 -16.96 1.29
N ASN A 25 -12.53 -15.81 1.24
CA ASN A 25 -13.32 -15.20 2.32
C ASN A 25 -12.53 -14.95 3.62
N THR A 26 -11.22 -14.73 3.52
CA THR A 26 -10.36 -14.47 4.66
C THR A 26 -9.17 -13.60 4.26
N THR A 27 -8.61 -12.88 5.22
CA THR A 27 -7.31 -12.21 5.12
C THR A 27 -6.14 -13.12 5.47
N GLU A 28 -6.42 -14.26 6.10
CA GLU A 28 -5.41 -15.12 6.74
C GLU A 28 -5.00 -16.30 5.88
N GLY A 29 -3.81 -16.85 6.16
CA GLY A 29 -3.38 -18.16 5.67
C GLY A 29 -2.99 -18.24 4.19
N GLY A 30 -3.00 -17.11 3.46
CA GLY A 30 -2.46 -17.03 2.11
C GLY A 30 -0.95 -16.85 2.06
N ALA A 31 -0.35 -17.11 0.90
CA ALA A 31 1.07 -16.93 0.63
C ALA A 31 1.21 -16.19 -0.70
N CYS A 32 1.88 -15.03 -0.73
CA CYS A 32 1.99 -14.22 -1.95
C CYS A 32 3.12 -13.19 -1.86
N LEU A 33 3.91 -13.05 -2.91
CA LEU A 33 4.98 -12.05 -2.99
C LEU A 33 4.71 -10.95 -4.03
N THR A 34 3.57 -11.00 -4.73
CA THR A 34 3.25 -10.11 -5.85
C THR A 34 1.90 -9.41 -5.64
N GLY A 35 1.59 -8.40 -6.45
CA GLY A 35 0.28 -7.73 -6.40
C GLY A 35 -0.69 -8.32 -7.43
N HIS A 36 -1.68 -9.13 -7.00
CA HIS A 36 -2.60 -9.79 -7.94
C HIS A 36 -3.92 -9.06 -8.19
N THR A 37 -4.52 -8.40 -7.19
CA THR A 37 -5.92 -7.93 -7.30
C THR A 37 -6.14 -6.67 -6.49
N GLY A 38 -6.62 -5.60 -7.17
CA GLY A 38 -6.69 -4.26 -6.59
C GLY A 38 -8.07 -3.73 -6.23
N ASP A 39 -9.12 -4.35 -6.74
CA ASP A 39 -10.50 -3.98 -6.43
C ASP A 39 -11.23 -5.21 -5.87
N PHE A 40 -12.04 -5.01 -4.83
CA PHE A 40 -12.95 -6.02 -4.26
C PHE A 40 -14.41 -5.52 -4.30
N SER A 41 -14.74 -4.77 -5.35
CA SER A 41 -16.06 -4.19 -5.56
C SER A 41 -17.18 -5.24 -5.42
N ASP A 42 -18.33 -4.79 -4.93
CA ASP A 42 -19.47 -5.66 -4.58
C ASP A 42 -19.13 -6.73 -3.54
N PHE A 43 -18.08 -6.52 -2.74
CA PHE A 43 -17.57 -7.50 -1.77
C PHE A 43 -17.21 -8.85 -2.40
N LYS A 44 -16.98 -8.87 -3.71
CA LYS A 44 -16.43 -10.02 -4.43
C LYS A 44 -14.92 -10.00 -4.30
N ASN A 45 -14.28 -11.15 -4.53
CA ASN A 45 -12.82 -11.28 -4.44
C ASN A 45 -12.25 -10.95 -3.05
N LYS A 46 -13.02 -11.22 -1.98
CA LYS A 46 -12.50 -11.34 -0.62
C LYS A 46 -11.58 -12.55 -0.55
N VAL A 47 -10.32 -12.35 -0.87
CA VAL A 47 -9.30 -13.40 -0.88
C VAL A 47 -8.02 -12.88 -0.24
N SER A 48 -7.22 -13.78 0.33
CA SER A 48 -6.00 -13.46 1.05
C SER A 48 -4.98 -12.64 0.24
N CYS A 49 -4.98 -12.72 -1.09
CA CYS A 49 -4.04 -11.99 -1.96
C CYS A 49 -4.58 -10.66 -2.50
N ASN A 50 -5.80 -10.25 -2.10
CA ASN A 50 -6.38 -8.98 -2.53
C ASN A 50 -5.94 -7.85 -1.58
N TYR A 51 -4.98 -7.04 -2.02
CA TYR A 51 -4.37 -6.01 -1.19
C TYR A 51 -5.37 -4.94 -0.72
N ARG A 52 -6.39 -4.62 -1.53
CA ARG A 52 -7.40 -3.63 -1.14
C ARG A 52 -8.37 -4.18 -0.10
N TYR A 53 -8.76 -5.44 -0.22
CA TYR A 53 -9.54 -6.12 0.81
C TYR A 53 -8.76 -6.19 2.13
N GLN A 54 -7.48 -6.54 2.06
CA GLN A 54 -6.58 -6.60 3.21
C GLN A 54 -6.41 -5.22 3.87
N ALA A 55 -6.23 -4.15 3.09
CA ALA A 55 -6.16 -2.78 3.60
C ALA A 55 -7.48 -2.32 4.23
N TYR A 56 -8.63 -2.71 3.66
CA TYR A 56 -9.94 -2.43 4.23
C TYR A 56 -10.11 -3.11 5.60
N GLU A 57 -9.77 -4.40 5.70
CA GLU A 57 -9.87 -5.16 6.96
C GLU A 57 -8.88 -4.62 8.01
N GLN A 58 -7.67 -4.21 7.62
CA GLN A 58 -6.75 -3.51 8.52
C GLN A 58 -7.38 -2.22 9.05
N ALA A 59 -7.94 -1.40 8.17
CA ALA A 59 -8.55 -0.12 8.54
C ALA A 59 -9.81 -0.29 9.40
N ASP A 60 -10.55 -1.40 9.25
CA ASP A 60 -11.74 -1.68 10.08
C ASP A 60 -11.38 -2.20 11.47
N THR A 61 -10.32 -3.01 11.57
CA THR A 61 -9.96 -3.73 12.80
C THR A 61 -8.90 -3.02 13.65
N HIS A 62 -8.07 -2.15 13.05
CA HIS A 62 -7.05 -1.40 13.77
C HIS A 62 -7.60 -0.06 14.27
N GLY A 63 -7.79 0.07 15.58
CA GLY A 63 -8.46 1.22 16.22
C GLY A 63 -7.90 2.58 15.79
N GLU A 64 -6.58 2.77 15.86
CA GLU A 64 -5.96 4.06 15.51
C GLU A 64 -6.09 4.43 14.03
N ILE A 65 -5.99 3.45 13.11
CA ILE A 65 -6.18 3.69 11.68
C ILE A 65 -7.63 4.10 11.43
N LYS A 66 -8.57 3.37 12.02
CA LYS A 66 -10.00 3.65 11.92
C LYS A 66 -10.33 5.05 12.41
N GLU A 67 -9.84 5.41 13.60
CA GLU A 67 -10.02 6.74 14.19
C GLU A 67 -9.53 7.84 13.25
N ARG A 68 -8.31 7.71 12.71
CA ARG A 68 -7.76 8.71 11.76
C ARG A 68 -8.57 8.86 10.50
N LEU A 69 -9.05 7.75 9.93
CA LEU A 69 -9.88 7.80 8.72
C LEU A 69 -11.27 8.41 8.99
N HIS A 70 -11.78 8.32 10.23
CA HIS A 70 -13.10 8.85 10.63
C HIS A 70 -13.04 10.29 11.18
N ARG A 71 -11.82 10.79 11.47
CA ARG A 71 -11.54 12.12 12.03
C ARG A 71 -12.04 13.30 11.20
N TYR A 72 -12.37 13.09 9.93
CA TYR A 72 -12.88 14.15 9.06
C TYR A 72 -14.11 14.89 9.63
N ASN A 73 -14.88 14.24 10.52
CA ASN A 73 -16.03 14.82 11.21
C ASN A 73 -15.68 15.71 12.41
N GLU A 74 -14.47 15.64 12.95
CA GLU A 74 -14.06 16.48 14.10
C GLU A 74 -13.90 17.94 13.68
N HIS A 75 -13.40 18.17 12.45
CA HIS A 75 -13.13 19.49 11.89
C HIS A 75 -13.54 19.51 10.41
N PRO A 76 -14.83 19.40 10.10
CA PRO A 76 -15.29 19.31 8.71
C PRO A 76 -14.88 20.57 7.93
N PRO A 77 -14.61 20.45 6.62
CA PRO A 77 -14.23 21.59 5.81
C PRO A 77 -15.41 22.57 5.66
N GLU A 78 -15.14 23.87 5.75
CA GLU A 78 -16.16 24.93 5.62
C GLU A 78 -16.72 25.05 4.18
N ARG A 79 -16.00 24.52 3.20
CA ARG A 79 -16.36 24.54 1.79
C ARG A 79 -15.97 23.23 1.11
N ARG A 80 -16.55 23.00 -0.07
CA ARG A 80 -16.19 21.87 -0.93
C ARG A 80 -14.68 21.86 -1.18
N LEU A 81 -14.08 20.68 -1.12
CA LEU A 81 -12.64 20.52 -1.34
C LEU A 81 -12.38 20.36 -2.84
N GLN A 82 -11.50 21.20 -3.39
CA GLN A 82 -10.93 20.92 -4.70
C GLN A 82 -9.99 19.72 -4.58
N THR A 83 -10.15 18.73 -5.47
CA THR A 83 -9.33 17.53 -5.45
C THR A 83 -7.95 17.76 -6.06
N SER A 84 -7.03 16.85 -5.76
CA SER A 84 -5.68 16.81 -6.31
C SER A 84 -5.59 16.06 -7.65
N ALA A 85 -6.73 15.74 -8.28
CA ALA A 85 -6.73 15.14 -9.61
C ALA A 85 -6.10 16.10 -10.64
N TYR A 86 -5.23 15.58 -11.49
CA TYR A 86 -4.38 16.38 -12.36
C TYR A 86 -4.55 16.02 -13.84
N ARG A 87 -4.10 16.89 -14.74
CA ARG A 87 -4.11 16.63 -16.18
C ARG A 87 -2.92 15.72 -16.55
N ALA A 88 -3.19 14.57 -17.16
CA ALA A 88 -2.13 13.68 -17.62
C ALA A 88 -1.40 14.24 -18.85
N ASN A 89 -0.13 13.86 -19.04
CA ASN A 89 0.67 14.25 -20.21
C ASN A 89 0.00 13.85 -21.54
N LYS A 90 -0.71 12.72 -21.56
CA LYS A 90 -1.43 12.21 -22.74
C LYS A 90 -2.81 12.89 -22.94
N GLY A 91 -3.13 13.91 -22.15
CA GLY A 91 -4.45 14.53 -22.10
C GLY A 91 -5.41 13.82 -21.13
N GLY A 92 -6.53 14.48 -20.82
CA GLY A 92 -7.51 13.99 -19.84
C GLY A 92 -7.08 14.21 -18.38
N MET A 93 -7.98 13.91 -17.46
CA MET A 93 -7.74 14.00 -16.01
C MET A 93 -7.34 12.64 -15.45
N THR A 94 -6.53 12.62 -14.40
CA THR A 94 -6.13 11.40 -13.68
C THR A 94 -6.41 11.55 -12.20
N PRO A 95 -7.14 10.59 -11.60
CA PRO A 95 -7.97 9.58 -12.26
C PRO A 95 -9.22 10.20 -12.90
N ASP A 96 -9.57 9.79 -14.11
CA ASP A 96 -10.75 10.31 -14.84
C ASP A 96 -12.08 9.88 -14.19
N ARG A 97 -12.11 8.71 -13.56
CA ARG A 97 -13.24 8.17 -12.77
C ARG A 97 -13.46 8.88 -11.43
N TYR A 98 -12.64 9.87 -11.10
CA TYR A 98 -12.81 10.70 -9.91
C TYR A 98 -13.45 12.04 -10.23
N CYS A 99 -13.54 12.95 -9.27
CA CYS A 99 -14.27 14.20 -9.35
C CYS A 99 -13.37 15.42 -9.26
N ALA A 100 -13.83 16.58 -9.73
CA ALA A 100 -13.13 17.84 -9.54
C ALA A 100 -13.18 18.35 -8.08
N HIS A 101 -14.32 18.11 -7.40
CA HIS A 101 -14.56 18.58 -6.05
C HIS A 101 -15.23 17.50 -5.21
N LEU A 102 -14.84 17.41 -3.94
CA LEU A 102 -15.56 16.68 -2.91
C LEU A 102 -16.55 17.63 -2.24
N ASP A 103 -17.80 17.20 -2.09
CA ASP A 103 -18.77 17.89 -1.25
C ASP A 103 -18.32 17.81 0.22
N ILE A 104 -18.84 18.72 1.06
CA ILE A 104 -18.60 18.67 2.51
C ILE A 104 -19.23 17.36 3.02
N PRO A 105 -18.44 16.44 3.62
CA PRO A 105 -18.96 15.13 4.01
C PRO A 105 -19.85 15.23 5.24
N GLU A 106 -20.94 14.45 5.25
CA GLU A 106 -21.76 14.24 6.44
C GLU A 106 -21.15 13.15 7.35
N PRO A 107 -21.53 13.10 8.65
CA PRO A 107 -21.16 11.99 9.52
C PRO A 107 -21.56 10.63 8.92
N GLY A 108 -20.58 9.73 8.76
CA GLY A 108 -20.76 8.44 8.09
C GLY A 108 -20.43 8.40 6.61
N ASP A 109 -20.31 9.54 5.91
CA ASP A 109 -20.05 9.55 4.47
C ASP A 109 -18.68 8.99 4.09
N TRP A 110 -17.65 9.18 4.91
CA TRP A 110 -16.29 8.69 4.65
C TRP A 110 -15.84 7.57 5.61
N ASP A 111 -16.69 7.14 6.54
CA ASP A 111 -16.37 6.04 7.45
C ASP A 111 -16.06 4.74 6.69
N ILE A 112 -15.19 3.91 7.26
CA ILE A 112 -15.04 2.50 6.86
C ILE A 112 -16.41 1.81 6.99
N GLY A 113 -16.86 1.15 5.91
CA GLY A 113 -18.20 0.57 5.86
C GLY A 113 -19.34 1.60 5.74
N GLY A 114 -19.03 2.87 5.49
CA GLY A 114 -19.96 3.87 4.97
C GLY A 114 -20.05 3.80 3.44
N PRO A 115 -20.76 4.73 2.76
CA PRO A 115 -21.65 5.70 3.35
C PRO A 115 -22.91 5.03 3.91
N ARG A 116 -23.63 5.69 4.81
CA ARG A 116 -24.90 5.16 5.37
C ARG A 116 -26.04 5.13 4.35
N ARG A 117 -25.92 5.91 3.28
CA ARG A 117 -26.86 6.02 2.16
C ARG A 117 -26.11 6.06 0.84
N ALA A 118 -26.76 5.71 -0.26
CA ALA A 118 -26.13 5.81 -1.56
C ALA A 118 -25.80 7.28 -1.91
N ILE A 119 -24.59 7.53 -2.43
CA ILE A 119 -24.10 8.86 -2.83
C ILE A 119 -23.85 8.86 -4.34
N LYS A 120 -24.14 9.98 -5.01
CA LYS A 120 -23.83 10.18 -6.44
C LYS A 120 -22.83 11.32 -6.58
N ARG A 121 -21.78 11.11 -7.37
CA ARG A 121 -20.79 12.16 -7.68
C ARG A 121 -20.52 12.26 -9.17
N LYS A 122 -20.39 13.50 -9.66
CA LYS A 122 -19.99 13.77 -11.05
C LYS A 122 -18.49 13.51 -11.19
N THR A 123 -18.11 12.78 -12.22
CA THR A 123 -16.72 12.44 -12.52
C THR A 123 -16.15 13.26 -13.67
N PHE A 124 -14.83 13.23 -13.88
CA PHE A 124 -14.20 13.85 -15.04
C PHE A 124 -14.53 13.11 -16.34
N ALA A 125 -14.55 11.78 -16.28
CA ALA A 125 -15.23 10.96 -17.29
C ALA A 125 -16.70 11.37 -17.29
N LYS A 126 -17.23 11.84 -18.43
CA LYS A 126 -18.57 12.42 -18.56
C LYS A 126 -19.63 11.46 -17.97
N GLY A 127 -20.09 11.71 -16.75
CA GLY A 127 -21.02 10.83 -16.05
C GLY A 127 -21.19 11.13 -14.57
N LYS A 128 -22.17 10.47 -13.96
CA LYS A 128 -22.34 10.41 -12.50
C LYS A 128 -22.10 8.97 -12.06
N VAL A 129 -21.18 8.76 -11.12
CA VAL A 129 -20.98 7.48 -10.47
C VAL A 129 -21.84 7.44 -9.21
N ARG A 130 -22.57 6.34 -9.01
CA ARG A 130 -23.34 6.06 -7.79
C ARG A 130 -22.58 5.04 -6.96
N ILE A 131 -22.33 5.34 -5.69
CA ILE A 131 -21.81 4.38 -4.71
C ILE A 131 -22.94 3.95 -3.78
N PRO A 132 -23.16 2.63 -3.62
CA PRO A 132 -24.12 2.10 -2.65
C PRO A 132 -23.74 2.42 -1.20
N ALA A 133 -24.70 2.28 -0.29
CA ALA A 133 -24.39 2.30 1.14
C ALA A 133 -23.45 1.13 1.50
N GLY A 134 -22.45 1.38 2.35
CA GLY A 134 -21.51 0.34 2.81
C GLY A 134 -20.24 0.15 1.99
N TYR A 135 -20.06 0.87 0.87
CA TYR A 135 -19.05 0.55 -0.14
C TYR A 135 -17.78 1.43 -0.12
N ASN A 136 -17.59 2.24 0.91
CA ASN A 136 -16.38 3.05 1.08
C ASN A 136 -15.12 2.17 1.07
N PHE A 137 -14.07 2.66 0.39
CA PHE A 137 -12.75 2.03 0.26
C PHE A 137 -12.71 0.69 -0.49
N THR A 138 -13.83 0.23 -1.03
CA THR A 138 -13.88 -0.92 -1.96
C THR A 138 -13.21 -0.62 -3.31
N GLN A 139 -13.01 0.67 -3.62
CA GLN A 139 -12.38 1.20 -4.83
C GLN A 139 -11.42 2.34 -4.46
N ASP A 140 -10.47 2.62 -5.35
CA ASP A 140 -9.45 3.65 -5.16
C ASP A 140 -9.96 5.10 -5.21
N THR A 141 -11.18 5.35 -5.68
CA THR A 141 -11.71 6.71 -5.88
C THR A 141 -12.88 7.06 -4.95
N TRP A 142 -13.13 6.21 -3.96
CA TRP A 142 -14.22 6.35 -2.99
C TRP A 142 -13.80 5.92 -1.58
N PRO A 143 -14.18 6.67 -0.52
CA PRO A 143 -15.01 7.88 -0.51
C PRO A 143 -14.35 9.12 -1.14
N TYR A 144 -13.03 9.13 -1.14
CA TYR A 144 -12.15 10.07 -1.82
C TYR A 144 -11.07 9.27 -2.56
N TRP A 145 -10.17 9.92 -3.29
CA TRP A 145 -9.07 9.23 -3.95
C TRP A 145 -8.07 8.73 -2.92
N ASN A 146 -7.93 7.42 -2.86
CA ASN A 146 -7.22 6.68 -1.83
C ASN A 146 -6.37 5.55 -2.43
N ASN A 147 -5.38 5.11 -1.67
CA ASN A 147 -4.53 4.00 -2.01
C ASN A 147 -4.54 2.96 -0.89
N ALA A 148 -4.76 1.70 -1.26
CA ALA A 148 -4.45 0.56 -0.40
C ALA A 148 -2.94 0.30 -0.53
N HIS A 149 -2.18 0.93 0.35
CA HIS A 149 -0.74 1.07 0.25
C HIS A 149 -0.02 -0.04 1.03
N HIS A 150 1.02 -0.62 0.43
CA HIS A 150 1.93 -1.55 1.08
C HIS A 150 2.96 -0.80 1.94
N LEU A 151 3.02 -1.09 3.23
CA LEU A 151 4.00 -0.52 4.17
C LEU A 151 5.43 -0.89 3.78
N ILE A 152 5.69 -2.18 3.53
CA ILE A 152 6.84 -2.65 2.77
C ILE A 152 6.41 -2.69 1.30
N PRO A 153 6.85 -1.75 0.45
CA PRO A 153 6.37 -1.67 -0.92
C PRO A 153 6.76 -2.91 -1.71
N LYS A 154 5.80 -3.51 -2.44
CA LYS A 154 6.06 -4.73 -3.23
C LYS A 154 7.23 -4.59 -4.21
N GLY A 155 7.37 -3.41 -4.82
CA GLY A 155 8.45 -3.13 -5.78
C GLY A 155 9.81 -3.07 -5.09
N THR A 156 9.88 -2.49 -3.90
CA THR A 156 11.10 -2.45 -3.09
C THR A 156 11.50 -3.85 -2.62
N LEU A 157 10.54 -4.64 -2.12
CA LEU A 157 10.80 -6.05 -1.75
C LEU A 157 11.35 -6.86 -2.93
N ASP A 158 10.69 -6.76 -4.09
CA ASP A 158 11.13 -7.42 -5.30
C ASP A 158 12.54 -6.99 -5.70
N SER A 159 12.80 -5.68 -5.82
CA SER A 159 14.12 -5.16 -6.19
C SER A 159 15.23 -5.68 -5.27
N VAL A 160 15.07 -5.60 -3.94
CA VAL A 160 16.11 -6.06 -2.99
C VAL A 160 16.36 -7.58 -3.12
N ILE A 161 15.33 -8.38 -3.43
CA ILE A 161 15.48 -9.81 -3.67
C ILE A 161 16.18 -10.08 -5.02
N GLN A 162 15.81 -9.36 -6.10
CA GLN A 162 16.37 -9.57 -7.44
C GLN A 162 17.80 -9.01 -7.61
N GLU A 163 18.23 -8.12 -6.73
CA GLU A 163 19.63 -7.66 -6.66
C GLU A 163 20.59 -8.77 -6.21
N GLN A 164 20.07 -9.86 -5.64
CA GLN A 164 20.85 -11.04 -5.29
C GLN A 164 21.09 -11.95 -6.50
N GLU A 165 22.04 -12.88 -6.37
CA GLU A 165 22.22 -13.92 -7.37
C GLU A 165 20.96 -14.78 -7.51
N ALA A 166 20.63 -15.23 -8.73
CA ALA A 166 19.37 -15.92 -9.02
C ALA A 166 19.06 -17.12 -8.09
N LYS A 167 20.08 -17.85 -7.65
CA LYS A 167 19.92 -18.95 -6.68
C LYS A 167 19.46 -18.45 -5.31
N VAL A 168 20.06 -17.36 -4.83
CA VAL A 168 19.71 -16.71 -3.56
C VAL A 168 18.29 -16.13 -3.65
N SER A 169 17.99 -15.40 -4.73
CA SER A 169 16.65 -14.84 -4.96
C SER A 169 15.56 -15.92 -4.98
N ASN A 170 15.79 -17.05 -5.64
CA ASN A 170 14.86 -18.18 -5.66
C ASN A 170 14.71 -18.81 -4.27
N MET A 171 15.80 -18.96 -3.51
CA MET A 171 15.75 -19.49 -2.15
C MET A 171 14.91 -18.60 -1.23
N ILE A 172 15.14 -17.28 -1.25
CA ILE A 172 14.36 -16.31 -0.48
C ILE A 172 12.87 -16.44 -0.80
N GLN A 173 12.51 -16.42 -2.09
CA GLN A 173 11.11 -16.49 -2.50
C GLN A 173 10.45 -17.81 -2.08
N LYS A 174 11.14 -18.95 -2.24
CA LYS A 174 10.62 -20.26 -1.81
C LYS A 174 10.44 -20.32 -0.30
N ALA A 175 11.41 -19.83 0.46
CA ALA A 175 11.36 -19.76 1.92
C ALA A 175 10.15 -18.95 2.40
N LEU A 176 10.00 -17.72 1.89
CA LEU A 176 8.91 -16.82 2.27
C LEU A 176 7.53 -17.40 1.91
N LEU A 177 7.36 -17.98 0.71
CA LEU A 177 6.09 -18.59 0.33
C LEU A 177 5.78 -19.84 1.16
N LYS A 178 6.78 -20.68 1.48
CA LYS A 178 6.60 -21.85 2.37
C LYS A 178 6.17 -21.44 3.78
N ALA A 179 6.72 -20.36 4.32
CA ALA A 179 6.28 -19.77 5.58
C ALA A 179 4.89 -19.11 5.51
N LYS A 180 4.28 -19.08 4.32
CA LYS A 180 3.03 -18.36 4.04
C LYS A 180 3.16 -16.86 4.35
N TYR A 181 4.31 -16.26 4.04
CA TYR A 181 4.41 -14.82 4.00
C TYR A 181 3.57 -14.29 2.83
N ASN A 182 2.85 -13.20 3.09
CA ASN A 182 1.97 -12.58 2.13
C ASN A 182 2.19 -11.07 2.16
N ILE A 183 2.79 -10.53 1.10
CA ILE A 183 3.08 -9.11 0.96
C ILE A 183 1.80 -8.26 1.02
N ASN A 184 0.66 -8.82 0.63
CA ASN A 184 -0.63 -8.16 0.64
C ASN A 184 -1.36 -8.30 1.99
N HIS A 185 -0.80 -9.03 2.97
CA HIS A 185 -1.45 -9.26 4.25
C HIS A 185 -1.74 -7.94 4.98
N LYS A 186 -2.90 -7.84 5.67
CA LYS A 186 -3.37 -6.63 6.34
C LYS A 186 -2.33 -5.93 7.22
N LYS A 187 -1.45 -6.70 7.89
CA LYS A 187 -0.31 -6.19 8.68
C LYS A 187 0.64 -5.30 7.87
N ASN A 188 0.77 -5.55 6.56
CA ASN A 188 1.60 -4.79 5.64
C ASN A 188 0.79 -3.78 4.81
N MET A 189 -0.47 -3.53 5.15
CA MET A 189 -1.34 -2.65 4.39
C MET A 189 -1.74 -1.42 5.21
N LEU A 190 -1.87 -0.28 4.54
CA LEU A 190 -2.42 0.95 5.11
C LEU A 190 -3.30 1.64 4.05
N MET A 191 -4.51 2.03 4.43
CA MET A 191 -5.33 2.89 3.59
C MET A 191 -4.89 4.34 3.77
N ILE A 192 -4.42 4.99 2.70
CA ILE A 192 -4.00 6.39 2.73
C ILE A 192 -4.67 7.22 1.65
N PRO A 193 -4.90 8.52 1.88
CA PRO A 193 -5.39 9.42 0.84
C PRO A 193 -4.36 9.63 -0.27
N GLN A 194 -4.85 10.05 -1.42
CA GLN A 194 -4.07 10.56 -2.55
C GLN A 194 -4.23 12.08 -2.65
N ASP A 195 -5.41 12.60 -2.29
CA ASP A 195 -5.67 14.03 -2.22
C ASP A 195 -4.93 14.68 -1.06
N ARG A 196 -4.24 15.79 -1.35
CA ARG A 196 -3.50 16.61 -0.39
C ARG A 196 -4.43 17.22 0.67
N GLU A 197 -5.62 17.62 0.26
CA GLU A 197 -6.62 18.27 1.10
C GLU A 197 -7.24 17.25 2.07
N VAL A 198 -7.48 16.02 1.61
CA VAL A 198 -7.97 14.92 2.45
C VAL A 198 -6.88 14.46 3.42
N ALA A 199 -5.63 14.34 2.97
CA ALA A 199 -4.49 14.02 3.82
C ALA A 199 -4.32 15.00 4.99
N ALA A 200 -4.50 16.30 4.72
CA ALA A 200 -4.46 17.33 5.76
C ALA A 200 -5.58 17.12 6.79
N LEU A 201 -6.79 16.84 6.31
CA LEU A 201 -7.97 16.67 7.15
C LEU A 201 -7.87 15.43 8.06
N LEU A 202 -7.37 14.31 7.52
CA LEU A 202 -7.27 13.04 8.24
C LEU A 202 -6.03 12.89 9.10
N ASN A 203 -5.09 13.85 9.02
CA ASN A 203 -3.77 13.71 9.63
C ASN A 203 -3.06 12.39 9.22
N LEU A 204 -3.02 12.16 7.91
CA LEU A 204 -2.31 11.04 7.31
C LEU A 204 -1.39 11.56 6.21
N PRO A 205 -0.24 10.92 5.96
CA PRO A 205 0.48 11.17 4.74
C PRO A 205 -0.37 10.73 3.54
N ARG A 206 -0.19 11.38 2.40
CA ARG A 206 -0.70 10.88 1.13
C ARG A 206 0.36 10.04 0.42
N HIS A 207 -0.08 9.15 -0.47
CA HIS A 207 0.82 8.25 -1.18
C HIS A 207 1.83 8.98 -2.10
N ILE A 208 1.39 10.04 -2.79
CA ILE A 208 2.09 10.60 -3.96
C ILE A 208 2.70 11.99 -3.76
N GLN A 209 3.78 12.25 -4.47
CA GLN A 209 4.28 13.58 -4.76
C GLN A 209 3.70 14.04 -6.11
N LEU A 210 2.86 15.07 -6.10
CA LEU A 210 2.21 15.58 -7.31
C LEU A 210 3.15 16.47 -8.13
N LYS A 211 2.84 16.62 -9.42
CA LYS A 211 3.65 17.38 -10.38
C LYS A 211 3.74 18.87 -10.11
N ASP A 212 2.69 19.44 -9.56
CA ASP A 212 2.56 20.87 -9.34
C ASP A 212 2.44 21.16 -7.83
N ASP A 213 3.15 22.20 -7.35
CA ASP A 213 2.95 22.85 -6.04
C ASP A 213 3.10 22.00 -4.77
N ASP A 214 4.07 21.09 -4.76
CA ASP A 214 4.29 20.17 -3.65
C ASP A 214 5.59 20.48 -2.88
N THR A 215 6.64 19.68 -3.02
CA THR A 215 7.98 19.96 -2.48
C THR A 215 8.93 20.16 -3.65
N LYS A 216 9.38 21.40 -3.88
CA LYS A 216 10.23 21.76 -5.04
C LYS A 216 11.52 20.95 -5.15
N SER A 217 12.05 20.47 -4.02
CA SER A 217 13.28 19.66 -3.96
C SER A 217 13.06 18.16 -4.21
N LEU A 218 11.81 17.70 -4.35
CA LEU A 218 11.50 16.29 -4.59
C LEU A 218 10.87 16.11 -5.98
N PRO A 219 11.31 15.10 -6.77
CA PRO A 219 10.74 14.84 -8.07
C PRO A 219 9.29 14.40 -7.94
N ALA A 220 8.43 14.91 -8.83
CA ALA A 220 7.05 14.48 -8.89
C ALA A 220 6.95 13.01 -9.32
N SER A 221 6.22 12.23 -8.55
CA SER A 221 6.05 10.81 -8.77
C SER A 221 4.66 10.37 -8.31
N CYS A 222 3.76 10.21 -9.28
CA CYS A 222 2.37 9.85 -9.03
C CYS A 222 2.16 8.35 -8.79
N THR A 223 3.23 7.55 -8.80
CA THR A 223 3.17 6.08 -8.68
C THR A 223 4.28 5.46 -7.85
N ASN A 224 5.21 6.26 -7.32
CA ASN A 224 6.39 5.80 -6.58
C ASN A 224 6.78 6.83 -5.51
N HIS A 225 7.49 6.39 -4.47
CA HIS A 225 7.95 7.17 -3.33
C HIS A 225 9.39 6.75 -2.96
N PRO A 226 10.41 7.18 -3.74
CA PRO A 226 11.79 6.71 -3.59
C PRO A 226 12.42 6.98 -2.22
N ILE A 227 12.06 8.08 -1.55
CA ILE A 227 12.63 8.40 -0.23
C ILE A 227 12.02 7.49 0.84
N TYR A 228 10.73 7.20 0.74
CA TYR A 228 10.11 6.19 1.60
C TYR A 228 10.69 4.80 1.34
N ASN A 229 10.96 4.43 0.09
CA ASN A 229 11.61 3.15 -0.23
C ASN A 229 12.99 3.04 0.43
N LEU A 230 13.77 4.12 0.44
CA LEU A 230 15.06 4.19 1.10
C LEU A 230 14.94 3.94 2.61
N LEU A 231 14.01 4.64 3.26
CA LEU A 231 13.72 4.44 4.70
C LEU A 231 13.41 2.98 5.01
N VAL A 232 12.51 2.35 4.23
CA VAL A 232 12.11 0.95 4.41
C VAL A 232 13.30 -0.01 4.27
N SER A 233 14.19 0.26 3.32
CA SER A 233 15.35 -0.60 3.05
C SER A 233 16.46 -0.43 4.09
N GLU A 234 16.78 0.81 4.47
CA GLU A 234 18.02 1.16 5.17
C GLU A 234 17.86 1.41 6.68
N MET A 235 16.63 1.56 7.19
CA MET A 235 16.43 1.69 8.64
C MET A 235 17.00 0.49 9.41
N THR A 236 17.29 0.64 10.70
CA THR A 236 17.74 -0.47 11.54
C THR A 236 16.71 -1.60 11.54
N ASP A 237 17.18 -2.84 11.30
CA ASP A 237 16.36 -4.02 11.02
C ASP A 237 15.42 -3.86 9.80
N GLY A 238 15.79 -2.99 8.86
CA GLY A 238 15.10 -2.75 7.60
C GLY A 238 15.24 -3.92 6.62
N LEU A 239 14.65 -3.75 5.44
CA LEU A 239 14.53 -4.83 4.47
C LEU A 239 15.90 -5.39 4.01
N SER A 240 16.90 -4.53 3.79
CA SER A 240 18.23 -4.97 3.36
C SER A 240 18.88 -5.89 4.40
N SER A 241 18.75 -5.55 5.69
CA SER A 241 19.28 -6.38 6.78
C SER A 241 18.62 -7.76 6.84
N ILE A 242 17.33 -7.87 6.53
CA ILE A 242 16.61 -9.15 6.52
C ILE A 242 17.09 -10.00 5.34
N VAL A 243 17.24 -9.41 4.15
CA VAL A 243 17.67 -10.12 2.94
C VAL A 243 19.15 -10.52 2.98
N ASP A 244 20.02 -9.70 3.59
CA ASP A 244 21.45 -9.99 3.70
C ASP A 244 21.75 -11.26 4.52
N ASP A 245 20.88 -11.64 5.46
CA ASP A 245 21.06 -12.87 6.22
C ASP A 245 20.86 -14.12 5.35
N TYR A 246 19.91 -14.08 4.41
CA TYR A 246 19.74 -15.14 3.39
C TYR A 246 20.98 -15.25 2.50
N LYS A 247 21.56 -14.12 2.11
CA LYS A 247 22.78 -14.08 1.32
C LYS A 247 23.94 -14.76 2.05
N LYS A 248 24.12 -14.49 3.35
CA LYS A 248 25.16 -15.12 4.17
C LYS A 248 24.98 -16.63 4.22
N ILE A 249 23.76 -17.12 4.43
CA ILE A 249 23.44 -18.55 4.45
C ILE A 249 23.80 -19.20 3.10
N CYS A 250 23.39 -18.59 1.97
CA CYS A 250 23.71 -19.12 0.64
C CYS A 250 25.21 -19.17 0.36
N VAL A 251 25.96 -18.14 0.73
CA VAL A 251 27.42 -18.09 0.51
C VAL A 251 28.11 -19.17 1.34
N GLN A 252 27.75 -19.31 2.61
CA GLN A 252 28.33 -20.35 3.48
C GLN A 252 27.99 -21.77 3.02
N ALA A 253 26.82 -21.97 2.40
CA ALA A 253 26.44 -23.25 1.82
C ALA A 253 27.29 -23.64 0.61
N ALA A 254 27.87 -22.69 -0.15
CA ALA A 254 28.75 -23.02 -1.27
C ALA A 254 30.09 -23.62 -0.82
N ASP A 255 30.50 -23.37 0.43
CA ASP A 255 31.85 -23.62 0.93
C ASP A 255 31.95 -24.78 1.95
N ARG A 256 30.86 -25.49 2.26
CA ARG A 256 30.79 -26.51 3.34
C ARG A 256 30.03 -27.76 2.92
N GLU A 257 30.22 -28.90 3.61
CA GLU A 257 29.40 -30.12 3.41
C GLU A 257 28.07 -30.06 4.18
N GLU A 258 28.04 -29.36 5.33
CA GLU A 258 26.83 -29.04 6.08
C GLU A 258 26.46 -27.57 5.89
N HIS A 259 25.18 -27.32 5.63
CA HIS A 259 24.68 -25.99 5.30
C HIS A 259 23.60 -25.57 6.29
N GLU A 260 23.65 -24.31 6.74
CA GLU A 260 22.54 -23.71 7.47
C GLU A 260 21.32 -23.56 6.55
N ILE A 261 20.12 -23.73 7.12
CA ILE A 261 18.84 -23.57 6.41
C ILE A 261 18.17 -22.32 6.99
N PRO A 262 17.59 -21.43 6.15
CA PRO A 262 16.85 -20.28 6.64
C PRO A 262 15.73 -20.67 7.60
N ASP A 263 15.58 -19.94 8.71
CA ASP A 263 14.42 -20.04 9.58
C ASP A 263 13.26 -19.25 8.97
N VAL A 264 12.53 -19.93 8.10
CA VAL A 264 11.47 -19.33 7.28
C VAL A 264 10.37 -18.66 8.12
N GLU A 265 10.09 -19.19 9.31
CA GLU A 265 9.08 -18.62 10.22
C GLU A 265 9.61 -17.38 10.93
N LEU A 266 10.87 -17.40 11.36
CA LEU A 266 11.53 -16.21 11.93
C LEU A 266 11.59 -15.07 10.92
N ASP A 267 11.95 -15.34 9.67
CA ASP A 267 12.08 -14.30 8.65
C ASP A 267 10.76 -13.69 8.23
N LYS A 268 9.71 -14.52 8.09
CA LYS A 268 8.33 -14.01 7.99
C LYS A 268 8.01 -13.10 9.18
N ALA A 269 8.31 -13.52 10.40
CA ALA A 269 8.03 -12.73 11.58
C ALA A 269 8.84 -11.41 11.60
N ARG A 270 10.06 -11.39 11.07
CA ARG A 270 10.87 -10.16 10.90
C ARG A 270 10.22 -9.20 9.92
N LEU A 271 9.75 -9.67 8.75
CA LEU A 271 9.05 -8.84 7.78
C LEU A 271 7.74 -8.28 8.36
N GLU A 272 6.95 -9.10 9.06
CA GLU A 272 5.73 -8.63 9.73
C GLU A 272 6.02 -7.60 10.85
N ARG A 273 7.12 -7.78 11.60
CA ARG A 273 7.59 -6.78 12.57
C ARG A 273 8.02 -5.48 11.89
N LEU A 274 8.71 -5.56 10.76
CA LEU A 274 9.08 -4.38 9.97
C LEU A 274 7.83 -3.63 9.49
N SER A 275 6.81 -4.32 8.97
CA SER A 275 5.53 -3.69 8.63
C SER A 275 4.91 -2.97 9.83
N THR A 276 4.94 -3.59 11.01
CA THR A 276 4.41 -3.00 12.26
C THR A 276 5.18 -1.74 12.65
N LYS A 277 6.52 -1.78 12.66
CA LYS A 277 7.37 -0.61 12.92
C LYS A 277 7.09 0.54 11.94
N LEU A 278 6.95 0.23 10.65
CA LEU A 278 6.65 1.23 9.62
C LEU A 278 5.27 1.88 9.82
N LEU A 279 4.28 1.08 10.22
CA LEU A 279 2.96 1.61 10.57
C LEU A 279 3.07 2.57 11.77
N GLU A 280 3.77 2.17 12.84
CA GLU A 280 3.99 3.01 14.02
C GLU A 280 4.69 4.33 13.65
N ILE A 281 5.73 4.28 12.81
CA ILE A 281 6.41 5.47 12.29
C ILE A 281 5.41 6.38 11.55
N ILE A 282 4.65 5.83 10.62
CA ILE A 282 3.67 6.61 9.83
C ILE A 282 2.59 7.23 10.74
N LEU A 283 2.10 6.48 11.72
CA LEU A 283 1.12 6.99 12.68
C LEU A 283 1.75 8.04 13.59
N SER A 284 3.00 7.88 14.04
CA SER A 284 3.69 8.88 14.86
C SER A 284 3.85 10.25 14.17
N TRP A 285 3.74 10.30 12.85
CA TRP A 285 3.74 11.54 12.11
C TRP A 285 2.52 12.38 12.49
N GLY A 286 2.73 13.32 13.40
CA GLY A 286 1.71 14.25 13.90
C GLY A 286 1.11 15.14 12.80
N ARG A 287 0.16 15.99 13.23
CA ARG A 287 -0.63 16.86 12.36
C ARG A 287 0.26 17.62 11.38
N PRO A 288 0.02 17.51 10.07
CA PRO A 288 0.83 18.27 9.13
C PRO A 288 0.63 19.76 9.35
N GLU A 289 1.73 20.50 9.45
CA GLU A 289 1.72 21.95 9.30
C GLU A 289 1.42 22.27 7.83
N GLY A 290 0.15 22.51 7.52
CA GLY A 290 -0.31 22.88 6.20
C GLY A 290 -0.80 21.71 5.33
N ALA A 291 -0.45 21.74 4.05
CA ALA A 291 -1.02 20.88 3.04
C ALA A 291 -0.58 19.41 3.22
N GLY A 292 -1.53 18.48 3.31
CA GLY A 292 -1.32 17.09 3.74
C GLY A 292 -0.20 16.39 2.96
N PRO A 293 0.94 16.05 3.60
CA PRO A 293 2.22 15.81 2.94
C PRO A 293 2.34 14.40 2.33
N SER A 294 3.21 14.23 1.34
CA SER A 294 3.56 12.92 0.79
C SER A 294 4.31 12.06 1.80
N LEU A 295 4.24 10.73 1.60
CA LEU A 295 5.13 9.76 2.24
C LEU A 295 6.59 10.19 2.11
N ASP A 296 7.07 10.54 0.91
CA ASP A 296 8.47 10.97 0.70
C ASP A 296 8.84 12.20 1.54
N LYS A 297 7.95 13.20 1.63
CA LYS A 297 8.22 14.40 2.44
C LYS A 297 8.34 14.05 3.92
N LYS A 298 7.50 13.14 4.43
CA LYS A 298 7.54 12.70 5.82
C LYS A 298 8.74 11.78 6.08
N ALA A 299 9.04 10.85 5.18
CA ALA A 299 10.20 9.97 5.24
C ALA A 299 11.51 10.77 5.22
N ASN A 300 11.63 11.77 4.35
CA ASN A 300 12.80 12.64 4.30
C ASN A 300 13.04 13.34 5.65
N LYS A 301 11.98 13.82 6.31
CA LYS A 301 12.10 14.43 7.64
C LYS A 301 12.53 13.42 8.70
N ALA A 302 12.01 12.19 8.65
CA ALA A 302 12.38 11.14 9.60
C ALA A 302 13.86 10.73 9.46
N ILE A 303 14.33 10.52 8.22
CA ILE A 303 15.74 10.22 7.94
C ILE A 303 16.65 11.35 8.46
N GLN A 304 16.23 12.60 8.30
CA GLN A 304 16.98 13.77 8.79
C GLN A 304 16.95 13.96 10.30
N SER A 305 16.02 13.34 11.04
CA SER A 305 15.96 13.41 12.50
C SER A 305 16.71 12.27 13.19
N ASP A 306 16.99 11.20 12.46
CA ASP A 306 17.77 10.04 12.93
C ASP A 306 19.28 10.16 12.57
N LEU A 307 19.67 11.19 11.81
CA LEU A 307 21.03 11.63 11.50
C LEU A 307 21.35 12.96 12.21
#